data_AF-A0A553JKP2-F1
#
_entry.id   AF-A0A553JKP2-F1
#
_cell.length_a   1.000
_cell.length_b   1.000
_cell.length_c   1.000
_cell.angle_alpha   90.00
_cell.angle_beta   90.00
_cell.angle_gamma   90.00
#
_symmetry.space_group_name_H-M   'P 1'
#
loop_
_entity.id
_entity.type
_entity.pdbx_description
1 polymer ?
#
loop_
_entity_poly.entity_id
_entity_poly.type
_entity_poly.pdbx_seq_one_letter_code
_entity_poly.pdbx_strand_id
1 'polypeptide(L)'
;MTTIYLSVPYKKENGNGDVKKDVDEALATGIATGYIFNDTQLSDLKGVNDIKVVLIDRIRKRRVEGEFVSLSSTNKSTRFGMRHDIIISKLNEVVYAPVVFKYHRTGVKLITYLAG
;
A
#
# COMPACT_ATOMS: atom_id res chain seq x y z
N MET A 1 -11.92 5.00 -11.62
CA MET A 1 -11.55 4.11 -10.50
C MET A 1 -10.04 4.18 -10.31
N THR A 2 -9.58 4.33 -9.06
CA THR A 2 -8.14 4.37 -8.74
C THR A 2 -7.73 3.08 -8.03
N THR A 3 -6.55 2.53 -8.36
CA THR A 3 -5.98 1.38 -7.66
C THR A 3 -4.61 1.71 -7.10
N ILE A 4 -4.44 1.51 -5.79
CA ILE A 4 -3.17 1.62 -5.08
C ILE A 4 -2.57 0.22 -4.96
N TYR A 5 -1.43 -0.02 -5.60
CA TYR A 5 -0.63 -1.21 -5.41
C TYR A 5 0.47 -0.94 -4.39
N LEU A 6 0.54 -1.81 -3.39
CA LEU A 6 1.47 -1.76 -2.27
C LEU A 6 2.38 -2.98 -2.32
N SER A 7 3.68 -2.74 -2.41
CA SER A 7 4.67 -3.80 -2.25
C SER A 7 4.84 -4.10 -0.76
N VAL A 8 4.46 -5.31 -0.35
CA VAL A 8 4.63 -5.85 1.00
C VAL A 8 5.81 -6.82 0.97
N PRO A 9 7.05 -6.38 1.22
CA PRO A 9 8.17 -7.32 1.27
C PRO A 9 8.01 -8.24 2.48
N TYR A 10 8.00 -9.55 2.26
CA TYR A 10 8.12 -10.54 3.34
C TYR A 10 9.29 -10.21 4.28
N LYS A 11 9.04 -10.27 5.60
CA LYS A 11 9.93 -9.86 6.69
C LYS A 11 11.41 -10.23 6.47
N LYS A 12 12.26 -9.24 6.69
CA LYS A 12 13.38 -9.41 7.63
C LYS A 12 13.05 -8.50 8.80
N GLU A 13 12.83 -8.98 10.01
CA GLU A 13 12.86 -8.11 11.19
C GLU A 13 14.13 -7.24 11.13
N ASN A 14 14.03 -5.95 11.45
CA ASN A 14 15.26 -5.20 11.70
C ASN A 14 15.85 -5.69 13.03
N GLY A 15 17.13 -5.41 13.29
CA GLY A 15 17.80 -5.86 14.53
C GLY A 15 17.16 -5.37 15.84
N ASN A 16 16.11 -4.55 15.78
CA ASN A 16 15.41 -3.95 16.91
C ASN A 16 14.01 -4.53 17.14
N GLY A 17 13.56 -5.51 16.32
CA GLY A 17 12.23 -6.11 16.45
C GLY A 17 11.07 -5.27 15.91
N ASP A 18 11.34 -4.19 15.17
CA ASP A 18 10.27 -3.37 14.59
C ASP A 18 9.57 -4.13 13.44
N VAL A 19 8.24 -4.18 13.50
CA VAL A 19 7.40 -4.82 12.49
C VAL A 19 7.55 -4.11 11.14
N LYS A 20 8.07 -4.84 10.14
CA LYS A 20 8.02 -4.45 8.74
C LYS A 20 6.67 -4.86 8.16
N LYS A 21 6.14 -4.03 7.25
CA LYS A 21 5.04 -4.33 6.31
C LYS A 21 4.80 -5.83 6.14
N ASP A 22 3.68 -6.32 6.64
CA ASP A 22 3.31 -7.74 6.59
C ASP A 22 1.87 -7.87 6.10
N VAL A 23 1.62 -8.89 5.28
CA VAL A 23 0.29 -9.22 4.79
C VAL A 23 -0.58 -9.75 5.93
N ASP A 24 -0.02 -10.55 6.82
CA ASP A 24 -0.76 -11.14 7.94
C ASP A 24 -1.22 -10.06 8.92
N GLU A 25 -0.34 -9.11 9.24
CA GLU A 25 -0.67 -7.95 10.08
C GLU A 25 -1.74 -7.08 9.44
N ALA A 26 -1.63 -6.82 8.13
CA ALA A 26 -2.61 -6.03 7.41
C ALA A 26 -3.98 -6.71 7.39
N LEU A 27 -4.03 -8.03 7.19
CA LEU A 27 -5.26 -8.83 7.28
C LEU A 27 -5.90 -8.78 8.66
N ALA A 28 -5.10 -8.84 9.72
CA ALA A 28 -5.59 -8.82 11.10
C ALA A 28 -6.11 -7.44 11.54
N THR A 29 -5.46 -6.36 11.10
CA THR A 29 -5.73 -4.99 11.58
C THR A 29 -6.52 -4.13 10.62
N GLY A 30 -6.55 -4.49 9.33
CA GLY A 30 -6.99 -3.59 8.25
C GLY A 30 -6.01 -2.45 7.96
N ILE A 31 -4.77 -2.52 8.47
CA ILE A 31 -3.80 -1.42 8.36
C ILE A 31 -2.56 -1.86 7.59
N ALA A 32 -2.29 -1.19 6.49
CA ALA A 32 -1.05 -1.33 5.73
C ALA A 32 -0.06 -0.23 6.14
N THR A 33 0.94 -0.58 6.95
CA THR A 33 1.81 0.39 7.63
C THR A 33 2.99 0.89 6.79
N GLY A 34 3.36 2.16 6.95
CA GLY A 34 4.66 2.70 6.57
C GLY A 34 4.93 2.88 5.07
N TYR A 35 3.94 3.31 4.29
CA TYR A 35 4.08 3.59 2.86
C TYR A 35 4.43 5.05 2.60
N ILE A 36 5.33 5.31 1.65
CA ILE A 36 5.79 6.65 1.33
C ILE A 36 5.01 7.14 0.11
N PHE A 37 4.30 8.26 0.30
CA PHE A 37 3.57 8.96 -0.75
C PHE A 37 4.24 10.31 -1.03
N ASN A 38 4.40 10.64 -2.31
CA ASN A 38 4.77 11.98 -2.73
C ASN A 38 3.53 12.86 -2.94
N ASP A 39 3.74 14.17 -3.16
CA ASP A 39 2.64 15.14 -3.25
C ASP A 39 1.72 14.87 -4.44
N THR A 40 2.25 14.42 -5.58
CA THR A 40 1.44 14.04 -6.75
C THR A 40 0.51 12.88 -6.41
N GLN A 41 1.04 11.82 -5.77
CA GLN A 41 0.26 10.67 -5.36
C GLN A 41 -0.81 11.03 -4.32
N LEU A 42 -0.50 11.92 -3.38
CA LEU A 42 -1.48 12.42 -2.41
C LEU A 42 -2.56 13.25 -3.11
N SER A 43 -2.19 14.05 -4.11
CA SER A 43 -3.13 14.83 -4.91
C SER A 43 -4.06 13.92 -5.74
N ASP A 44 -3.53 12.85 -6.34
CA ASP A 44 -4.31 11.88 -7.13
C ASP A 44 -5.34 11.11 -6.28
N LEU A 45 -5.14 11.06 -4.96
CA LEU A 45 -6.08 10.45 -4.02
C LEU A 45 -7.17 11.42 -3.54
N LYS A 46 -6.98 12.73 -3.70
CA LYS A 46 -7.97 13.72 -3.27
C LYS A 46 -9.17 13.71 -4.22
N GLY A 47 -10.38 13.60 -3.65
CA GLY A 47 -11.64 13.68 -4.41
C GLY A 47 -11.99 12.42 -5.21
N VAL A 48 -11.23 11.32 -5.05
CA VAL A 48 -11.60 10.03 -5.63
C VAL A 48 -12.45 9.24 -4.64
N ASN A 49 -13.67 8.89 -5.05
CA ASN A 49 -14.62 8.18 -4.18
C ASN A 49 -14.44 6.66 -4.19
N ASP A 50 -13.78 6.10 -5.21
CA ASP A 50 -13.61 4.66 -5.38
C ASP A 50 -12.13 4.32 -5.60
N ILE A 51 -11.49 3.89 -4.52
CA ILE A 51 -10.07 3.55 -4.45
C ILE A 51 -9.92 2.11 -3.94
N LYS A 52 -9.42 1.24 -4.82
CA LYS A 52 -9.04 -0.13 -4.47
C LYS A 52 -7.60 -0.17 -3.96
N VAL A 53 -7.35 -0.93 -2.90
CA VAL A 53 -5.99 -1.19 -2.39
C VAL A 53 -5.61 -2.64 -2.67
N VAL A 54 -4.41 -2.85 -3.18
CA VAL A 54 -3.86 -4.17 -3.50
C VAL A 54 -2.50 -4.33 -2.85
N LEU A 55 -2.40 -5.24 -1.89
CA LEU A 55 -1.17 -5.63 -1.22
C LEU A 55 -0.56 -6.81 -1.97
N ILE A 56 0.72 -6.71 -2.32
CA ILE A 56 1.46 -7.74 -3.05
C ILE A 56 2.70 -8.16 -2.26
N ASP A 57 2.70 -9.39 -1.78
CA ASP A 57 3.90 -10.08 -1.32
C ASP A 57 4.43 -10.97 -2.44
N ARG A 58 5.51 -10.52 -3.09
CA ARG A 58 6.13 -11.24 -4.20
C ARG A 58 6.94 -12.46 -3.75
N ILE A 59 7.36 -12.51 -2.48
CA ILE A 59 8.21 -13.57 -1.95
C ILE A 59 7.32 -14.76 -1.57
N ARG A 60 6.26 -14.51 -0.81
CA ARG A 60 5.26 -15.53 -0.43
C ARG A 60 4.21 -15.77 -1.52
N LYS A 61 4.25 -15.02 -2.62
CA LYS A 61 3.26 -15.05 -3.71
C LYS A 61 1.83 -14.85 -3.20
N ARG A 62 1.62 -13.84 -2.36
CA ARG A 62 0.31 -13.49 -1.80
C ARG A 62 -0.20 -12.18 -2.37
N ARG A 63 -1.51 -12.11 -2.57
CA ARG A 63 -2.21 -10.91 -3.03
C ARG A 63 -3.43 -10.73 -2.16
N VAL A 64 -3.58 -9.53 -1.63
CA VAL A 64 -4.72 -9.17 -0.80
C VAL A 64 -5.31 -7.88 -1.33
N GLU A 65 -6.63 -7.82 -1.41
CA GLU A 65 -7.35 -6.69 -1.97
C GLU A 65 -8.39 -6.19 -0.98
N GLY A 66 -8.62 -4.87 -0.97
CA GLY A 66 -9.62 -4.24 -0.13
C GLY A 66 -9.95 -2.84 -0.61
N GLU A 67 -10.80 -2.17 0.14
CA GLU A 67 -11.28 -0.81 -0.13
C GLU A 67 -10.52 0.19 0.72
N PHE A 68 -10.00 1.24 0.10
CA PHE A 68 -9.33 2.32 0.80
C PHE A 68 -10.33 3.05 1.70
N VAL A 69 -9.95 3.29 2.96
CA VAL A 69 -10.75 4.08 3.90
C VAL A 69 -10.10 5.45 4.09
N SER A 70 -8.84 5.49 4.50
CA SER A 70 -8.13 6.74 4.79
C SER A 70 -6.61 6.56 4.87
N LEU A 71 -5.90 7.68 4.94
CA LEU A 71 -4.48 7.76 5.25
C LEU A 71 -4.27 8.36 6.64
N SER A 72 -3.32 7.79 7.39
CA SER A 72 -2.82 8.36 8.64
C SER A 72 -1.35 8.72 8.48
N SER A 73 -0.98 9.99 8.62
CA SER A 73 0.42 10.42 8.55
C SER A 73 1.18 9.91 9.78
N THR A 74 2.34 9.29 9.56
CA THR A 74 3.25 8.94 10.66
C THR A 74 4.21 10.07 11.01
N ASN A 75 4.06 11.25 10.39
CA ASN A 75 4.94 12.42 10.51
C ASN A 75 6.43 12.16 10.23
N LYS A 76 6.74 11.06 9.52
CA LYS A 76 8.11 10.72 9.10
C LYS A 76 8.30 11.12 7.65
N SER A 77 9.11 12.16 7.43
CA SER A 77 9.50 12.61 6.10
C SER A 77 10.69 11.83 5.55
N THR A 78 10.72 11.68 4.23
CA THR A 78 11.85 11.10 3.48
C THR A 78 12.12 11.96 2.24
N ARG A 79 13.28 11.79 1.61
CA ARG A 79 13.58 12.46 0.33
C ARG A 79 12.59 12.13 -0.82
N PHE A 80 11.73 11.13 -0.64
CA PHE A 80 10.75 10.68 -1.64
C PHE A 80 9.31 11.07 -1.29
N GLY A 81 9.07 11.72 -0.14
CA GLY A 81 7.75 12.08 0.35
C GLY A 81 7.52 11.68 1.80
N MET A 82 6.25 11.70 2.21
CA MET A 82 5.81 11.50 3.59
C MET A 82 5.31 10.08 3.83
N ARG A 83 5.68 9.51 4.98
CA ARG A 83 5.25 8.17 5.40
C ARG A 83 3.84 8.21 5.99
N HIS A 84 2.99 7.32 5.50
CA HIS A 84 1.61 7.13 5.91
C HIS A 84 1.31 5.66 6.18
N ASP A 85 0.40 5.42 7.10
CA ASP A 85 -0.31 4.16 7.25
C ASP A 85 -1.63 4.27 6.46
N ILE A 86 -2.02 3.17 5.81
CA ILE A 86 -3.22 3.12 4.96
C ILE A 86 -4.24 2.26 5.68
N ILE A 87 -5.43 2.81 5.94
CA ILE A 87 -6.55 2.09 6.53
C ILE A 87 -7.39 1.50 5.40
N ILE A 88 -7.68 0.20 5.50
CA ILE A 88 -8.30 -0.60 4.46
C ILE A 88 -9.46 -1.40 5.06
N SER A 89 -10.60 -1.40 4.40
CA SER A 89 -11.76 -2.22 4.75
C SER A 89 -11.92 -3.37 3.74
N LYS A 90 -12.71 -4.39 4.14
CA LYS A 90 -13.01 -5.57 3.30
C LYS A 90 -11.74 -6.19 2.69
N LEU A 91 -10.70 -6.30 3.50
CA LEU A 91 -9.41 -6.79 3.06
C LEU A 91 -9.43 -8.33 3.02
N ASN A 92 -9.25 -8.92 1.84
CA ASN A 92 -9.32 -10.37 1.65
C ASN A 92 -8.26 -10.88 0.68
N GLU A 93 -7.79 -12.10 0.93
CA GLU A 93 -6.82 -12.77 0.06
C GLU A 93 -7.49 -13.20 -1.26
N VAL A 94 -6.74 -13.06 -2.35
CA VAL A 94 -7.21 -13.40 -3.70
C VAL A 94 -6.12 -14.13 -4.48
N VAL A 95 -6.47 -14.63 -5.66
CA VAL A 95 -5.51 -15.29 -6.56
C VAL A 95 -4.32 -14.36 -6.82
N TYR A 96 -3.12 -14.89 -6.60
CA TYR A 96 -1.90 -14.15 -6.83
C TYR A 96 -1.74 -13.77 -8.30
N ALA A 97 -1.49 -12.49 -8.55
CA ALA A 97 -1.08 -11.97 -9.84
C ALA A 97 0.11 -11.03 -9.64
N PRO A 98 1.23 -11.24 -10.35
CA PRO A 98 2.45 -10.47 -10.14
C PRO A 98 2.25 -9.02 -10.56
N VAL A 99 2.84 -8.10 -9.78
CA VAL A 99 2.85 -6.67 -10.09
C VAL A 99 4.30 -6.19 -10.17
N VAL A 100 4.61 -5.51 -11.27
CA VAL A 100 5.92 -4.92 -11.50
C VAL A 100 5.97 -3.53 -10.88
N PHE A 101 6.87 -3.36 -9.90
CA PHE A 101 7.20 -2.09 -9.24
C PHE A 101 8.48 -1.45 -9.80
N LYS A 102 8.93 -1.86 -10.99
CA LYS A 102 10.06 -1.22 -11.69
C LYS A 102 9.73 0.28 -11.80
N TYR A 103 10.60 1.14 -11.26
CA TYR A 103 10.45 2.61 -11.11
C TYR A 103 9.65 3.11 -9.88
N HIS A 104 8.99 2.25 -9.12
CA HIS A 104 8.27 2.63 -7.90
C HIS A 104 9.10 2.32 -6.64
N ARG A 105 10.15 3.13 -6.40
CA ARG A 105 11.15 2.89 -5.34
C ARG A 105 10.57 2.93 -3.91
N THR A 106 9.41 3.56 -3.71
CA THR A 106 8.71 3.63 -2.42
C THR A 106 7.85 2.39 -2.11
N GLY A 107 7.71 1.48 -3.08
CA GLY A 107 6.80 0.35 -2.99
C GLY A 107 5.32 0.75 -3.13
N VAL A 108 5.04 1.96 -3.60
CA VAL A 108 3.68 2.46 -3.90
C VAL A 108 3.56 2.72 -5.39
N LYS A 109 2.53 2.13 -6.02
CA LYS A 109 2.17 2.36 -7.42
C LYS A 109 0.69 2.72 -7.48
N LEU A 110 0.35 3.87 -8.06
CA LEU A 110 -1.02 4.29 -8.31
C LEU A 110 -1.35 4.14 -9.79
N ILE A 111 -2.54 3.63 -10.09
CA ILE A 111 -3.11 3.57 -11.43
C ILE A 111 -4.51 4.16 -11.35
N THR A 112 -4.73 5.28 -12.04
CA THR A 112 -6.02 5.96 -12.13
C THR A 112 -6.61 5.74 -13.51
N TYR A 113 -7.78 5.11 -13.57
CA TYR A 113 -8.56 5.03 -14.80
C TYR A 113 -9.57 6.18 -14.79
N LEU A 114 -9.36 7.14 -15.69
CA LEU A 114 -10.37 8.13 -16.03
C LEU A 114 -11.45 7.39 -16.84
N ALA A 115 -12.70 7.46 -16.39
CA ALA A 115 -13.82 7.07 -17.23
C ALA A 115 -13.86 8.06 -18.40
N GLY A 116 -13.70 7.56 -19.62
CA GLY A 116 -13.85 8.34 -20.85
C GLY A 116 -15.31 8.63 -21.15
#